data_AF-A0A940FQF1-F1
#
_entry.id   AF-A0A940FQF1-F1
#
_cell.length_a   1.000
_cell.length_b   1.000
_cell.length_c   1.000
_cell.angle_alpha   90.00
_cell.angle_beta   90.00
_cell.angle_gamma   90.00
#
_symmetry.space_group_name_H-M   'P 1'
#
loop_
_entity.id
_entity.type
_entity.pdbx_description
1 polymer ?
#
loop_
_entity_poly.entity_id
_entity_poly.type
_entity_poly.pdbx_seq_one_letter_code
_entity_poly.pdbx_strand_id
1 'polypeptide(L)'
;MDNFCKIVWIFSGSNSRFPSGAFSAIEIAENWIQNNKLTGVLTSYPIDISVYDWAIKNEFFVPRNDTQKSSDFIQKFSSGSQEHYHYENGLRE
;
A
#
# COMPACT_ATOMS: atom_id res chain seq x y z
N MET A 1 -22.18 9.97 -10.86
CA MET A 1 -20.83 10.03 -11.46
C MET A 1 -20.03 8.97 -10.75
N ASP A 2 -19.67 7.90 -11.44
CA ASP A 2 -18.90 6.81 -10.85
C ASP A 2 -17.55 7.37 -10.39
N ASN A 3 -17.43 7.63 -9.08
CA ASN A 3 -16.15 7.88 -8.44
C ASN A 3 -15.41 6.55 -8.43
N PHE A 4 -14.77 6.21 -9.55
CA PHE A 4 -13.75 5.17 -9.55
C PHE A 4 -12.71 5.59 -8.51
N CYS A 5 -12.62 4.84 -7.41
CA CYS A 5 -11.53 4.98 -6.46
C CYS A 5 -10.26 4.66 -7.24
N LYS A 6 -9.56 5.69 -7.71
CA LYS A 6 -8.30 5.48 -8.42
C LYS A 6 -7.33 4.90 -7.41
N ILE A 7 -6.77 3.75 -7.73
CA ILE A 7 -5.74 3.11 -6.93
C ILE A 7 -4.39 3.21 -7.63
N VAL A 8 -3.33 3.22 -6.84
CA VAL A 8 -1.96 3.06 -7.28
C VAL A 8 -1.34 1.88 -6.54
N TRP A 9 -0.62 1.05 -7.25
CA TRP A 9 0.12 -0.08 -6.70
C TRP A 9 1.53 0.37 -6.39
N ILE A 10 1.90 0.31 -5.11
CA ILE A 10 3.19 0.75 -4.60
C ILE A 10 4.04 -0.47 -4.28
N PHE A 11 5.20 -0.59 -4.90
CA PHE A 11 6.16 -1.65 -4.60
C PHE A 11 7.26 -1.13 -3.66
N SER A 12 7.42 -1.83 -2.54
CA SER A 12 8.49 -1.62 -1.57
C SER A 12 9.38 -2.85 -1.55
N GLY A 13 10.61 -2.73 -2.05
CA GLY A 13 11.58 -3.82 -2.06
C GLY A 13 12.01 -4.23 -0.65
N SER A 14 12.38 -5.48 -0.46
CA SER A 14 12.96 -5.95 0.80
C SER A 14 14.19 -5.13 1.19
N ASN A 15 14.27 -4.73 2.45
CA ASN A 15 15.31 -3.82 3.00
C ASN A 15 15.32 -2.41 2.40
N SER A 16 14.30 -1.99 1.65
CA SER A 16 14.18 -0.62 1.15
C SER A 16 13.59 0.32 2.21
N ARG A 17 14.06 1.57 2.21
CA ARG A 17 13.48 2.65 3.04
C ARG A 17 12.30 3.35 2.36
N PHE A 18 12.31 3.37 1.02
CA PHE A 18 11.34 4.07 0.20
C PHE A 18 10.84 3.13 -0.90
N PRO A 19 9.59 3.33 -1.38
CA PRO A 19 9.08 2.58 -2.52
C PRO A 19 9.96 2.78 -3.77
N SER A 20 10.11 1.72 -4.54
CA SER A 20 10.88 1.73 -5.79
C SER A 20 9.99 1.70 -7.04
N GLY A 21 8.69 1.49 -6.89
CA GLY A 21 7.74 1.50 -8.01
C GLY A 21 6.35 1.98 -7.60
N ALA A 22 5.68 2.67 -8.52
CA ALA A 22 4.30 3.10 -8.42
C ALA A 22 3.60 2.85 -9.76
N PHE A 23 2.50 2.09 -9.76
CA PHE A 23 1.88 1.58 -10.98
C PHE A 23 0.37 1.80 -10.95
N SER A 24 -0.22 2.10 -12.10
CA SER A 24 -1.68 2.30 -12.24
C SER A 24 -2.47 0.99 -12.28
N ALA A 25 -1.82 -0.14 -12.53
CA ALA A 25 -2.43 -1.45 -12.66
C ALA A 25 -1.50 -2.54 -12.10
N ILE A 26 -2.08 -3.62 -11.58
CA ILE A 26 -1.32 -4.67 -10.92
C ILE A 26 -0.46 -5.44 -11.91
N GLU A 27 -0.97 -5.68 -13.13
CA GLU A 27 -0.29 -6.43 -14.17
C GLU A 27 0.98 -5.71 -14.65
N ILE A 28 0.96 -4.38 -14.66
CA ILE A 28 2.15 -3.57 -15.00
C ILE A 28 3.22 -3.75 -13.91
N ALA A 29 2.81 -3.70 -12.64
CA ALA A 29 3.70 -3.90 -11.51
C ALA A 29 4.30 -5.32 -11.50
N GLU A 30 3.47 -6.34 -11.68
CA GLU A 30 3.89 -7.74 -11.66
C GLU A 30 4.85 -8.09 -12.80
N ASN A 31 4.58 -7.60 -14.02
CA ASN A 31 5.51 -7.76 -15.14
C ASN A 31 6.88 -7.13 -14.82
N TRP A 32 6.90 -5.94 -14.21
CA TRP A 32 8.15 -5.29 -13.80
C TRP A 32 8.87 -6.07 -12.69
N ILE A 33 8.15 -6.54 -11.67
CA ILE A 33 8.68 -7.35 -10.57
C ILE A 33 9.30 -8.64 -11.09
N GLN A 34 8.59 -9.37 -11.95
CA GLN A 34 9.03 -10.63 -12.52
C GLN A 34 10.28 -10.46 -13.38
N ASN A 35 10.27 -9.50 -14.31
CA ASN A 35 11.38 -9.26 -15.23
C ASN A 35 12.68 -8.88 -14.50
N ASN A 36 12.57 -8.20 -13.36
CA ASN A 36 13.71 -7.77 -12.56
C ASN A 36 14.05 -8.71 -11.39
N LYS A 37 13.31 -9.82 -11.21
CA LYS A 37 13.49 -10.79 -10.12
C LYS A 37 13.47 -10.14 -8.73
N LEU A 38 12.54 -9.21 -8.51
CA LEU A 38 12.50 -8.42 -7.27
C LEU A 38 11.88 -9.22 -6.11
N THR A 39 12.38 -8.96 -4.90
CA THR A 39 11.80 -9.44 -3.63
C THR A 39 11.26 -8.24 -2.86
N GLY A 40 10.03 -8.32 -2.37
CA GLY A 40 9.38 -7.22 -1.66
C GLY A 40 7.86 -7.37 -1.56
N VAL A 41 7.17 -6.26 -1.32
CA VAL A 41 5.71 -6.22 -1.17
C VAL A 41 5.11 -5.20 -2.14
N LEU A 42 4.11 -5.63 -2.91
CA LEU A 42 3.26 -4.75 -3.71
C LEU A 42 1.98 -4.46 -2.93
N THR A 43 1.64 -3.20 -2.70
CA THR A 43 0.47 -2.80 -1.90
C THR A 43 -0.42 -1.84 -2.69
N SER A 44 -1.73 -2.02 -2.65
CA SER A 44 -2.70 -1.09 -3.23
C SER A 44 -2.90 0.12 -2.32
N TYR A 45 -2.80 1.32 -2.90
CA TYR A 45 -3.03 2.59 -2.23
C TYR A 45 -4.16 3.34 -2.94
N PRO A 46 -5.22 3.74 -2.24
CA PRO A 46 -6.22 4.63 -2.79
C PRO A 46 -5.65 6.04 -2.98
N ILE A 47 -6.00 6.70 -4.08
CA ILE A 47 -5.62 8.08 -4.37
C ILE A 47 -6.56 9.04 -3.62
N ASP A 48 -6.05 10.22 -3.24
CA ASP A 48 -6.76 11.32 -2.57
C ASP A 48 -7.30 10.98 -1.17
N ILE A 49 -6.89 9.85 -0.58
CA ILE A 49 -7.19 9.49 0.81
C ILE A 49 -5.97 8.82 1.45
N SER A 50 -5.65 9.21 2.68
CA SER A 50 -4.57 8.59 3.44
C SER A 50 -4.94 7.16 3.84
N VAL A 51 -3.95 6.29 4.07
CA VAL A 51 -4.20 4.93 4.59
C VAL A 51 -4.92 4.96 5.94
N TYR A 52 -4.63 5.98 6.77
CA TYR A 52 -5.28 6.20 8.05
C TYR A 52 -6.78 6.47 7.88
N ASP A 53 -7.14 7.47 7.08
CA ASP A 53 -8.54 7.84 6.85
C ASP A 53 -9.30 6.74 6.11
N TRP A 54 -8.63 6.05 5.17
CA TRP A 54 -9.19 4.88 4.48
C TRP A 54 -9.50 3.75 5.46
N ALA A 55 -8.59 3.43 6.38
CA ALA A 55 -8.79 2.37 7.36
C ALA A 55 -9.95 2.70 8.32
N ILE A 56 -10.10 3.96 8.70
CA ILE A 56 -11.24 4.42 9.52
C ILE A 56 -12.55 4.32 8.74
N LYS A 57 -12.57 4.83 7.50
CA LYS A 57 -13.76 4.85 6.65
C LYS A 57 -14.32 3.45 6.38
N ASN A 58 -13.44 2.45 6.29
CA ASN A 58 -13.81 1.05 6.07
C ASN A 58 -13.89 0.22 7.36
N GLU A 59 -13.87 0.86 8.53
CA GLU A 59 -13.95 0.21 9.85
C GLU A 59 -12.82 -0.79 10.16
N PHE A 60 -11.73 -0.78 9.39
CA PHE A 60 -10.51 -1.56 9.65
C PHE A 60 -9.71 -1.00 10.83
N PHE A 61 -9.91 0.28 11.17
CA PHE A 61 -9.28 0.91 12.32
C PHE A 61 -10.24 1.87 13.02
N VAL A 62 -10.30 1.80 14.36
CA VAL A 62 -11.09 2.72 15.18
C VAL A 62 -10.14 3.36 16.21
N PRO A 63 -9.80 4.66 16.09
CA PRO A 63 -8.94 5.33 17.06
C PRO A 63 -9.61 5.39 18.43
N ARG A 64 -8.95 4.85 19.46
CA ARG A 64 -9.49 4.68 20.82
C ARG A 64 -8.95 5.70 21.83
N ASN A 65 -7.93 6.48 21.46
CA ASN A 65 -7.32 7.48 22.32
C ASN A 65 -6.68 8.62 21.50
N ASP A 66 -6.27 9.70 22.17
CA ASP A 66 -5.72 10.89 21.51
C ASP A 66 -4.35 10.64 20.86
N THR A 67 -3.55 9.72 21.41
CA THR A 67 -2.29 9.30 20.78
C THR A 67 -2.52 8.73 19.38
N GLN A 68 -3.59 7.95 19.18
CA GLN A 68 -3.95 7.40 17.86
C GLN A 68 -4.53 8.43 16.88
N LYS A 69 -4.75 9.67 17.34
CA LYS A 69 -5.20 10.81 16.54
C LYS A 69 -4.08 11.85 16.35
N SER A 70 -2.92 11.64 16.94
CA SER A 70 -1.81 12.59 16.87
C SER A 70 -1.13 12.55 15.50
N SER A 71 -0.52 13.67 15.11
CA SER A 71 0.29 13.76 13.88
C SER A 71 1.39 12.68 13.85
N ASP A 72 2.06 12.46 14.98
CA ASP A 72 3.14 11.47 15.11
C ASP A 72 2.66 10.03 14.87
N PHE A 73 1.38 9.75 15.14
CA PHE A 73 0.78 8.47 14.85
C PHE A 73 0.33 8.38 13.38
N ILE A 74 -0.39 9.41 12.90
CA ILE A 74 -0.94 9.45 11.54
C ILE A 74 0.18 9.34 10.49
N GLN A 75 1.29 10.07 10.66
CA GLN A 75 2.38 10.11 9.67
C GLN A 75 3.10 8.77 9.44
N LYS A 76 3.00 7.84 10.41
CA LYS A 76 3.65 6.51 10.36
C LYS A 76 2.63 5.38 10.25
N PHE A 77 1.35 5.71 10.08
CA PHE A 77 0.28 4.72 10.04
C PHE A 77 0.40 3.86 8.79
N SER A 78 0.21 2.57 8.97
CA SER A 78 0.04 1.59 7.91
C SER A 78 -1.11 0.65 8.27
N SER A 79 -1.68 -0.02 7.28
CA SER A 79 -2.76 -0.98 7.51
C SER A 79 -2.50 -2.28 6.77
N GLY A 80 -2.45 -3.39 7.50
CA GLY A 80 -2.40 -4.74 6.92
C GLY A 80 -3.69 -5.15 6.21
N SER A 81 -4.76 -4.35 6.33
CA SER A 81 -6.02 -4.57 5.61
C SER A 81 -5.97 -4.11 4.16
N GLN A 82 -4.94 -3.35 3.76
CA GLN A 82 -4.74 -3.00 2.35
C GLN A 82 -4.50 -4.28 1.55
N GLU A 83 -5.02 -4.36 0.33
CA GLU A 83 -4.67 -5.47 -0.57
C GLU A 83 -3.18 -5.38 -0.89
N HIS A 84 -2.45 -6.46 -0.59
CA HIS A 84 -1.01 -6.54 -0.79
C HIS A 84 -0.59 -7.97 -1.15
N TYR A 85 0.56 -8.07 -1.81
CA TYR A 85 1.14 -9.33 -2.26
C TYR A 85 2.63 -9.34 -2.00
N HIS A 86 3.12 -10.47 -1.48
CA HIS A 86 4.53 -10.73 -1.25
C HIS A 86 5.16 -11.36 -2.50
N TYR A 87 6.40 -10.99 -2.78
CA TYR A 87 7.16 -11.53 -3.89
C TYR A 87 8.56 -11.94 -3.44
N GLU A 88 9.01 -13.07 -3.96
CA GLU A 88 10.37 -13.57 -3.83
C GLU A 88 10.95 -13.86 -5.22
N ASN A 89 12.10 -13.25 -5.53
CA ASN A 89 12.82 -13.44 -6.80
C ASN A 89 11.92 -13.25 -8.05
N GLY A 90 10.96 -12.32 -7.98
CA GLY A 90 10.03 -12.00 -9.06
C GLY A 90 8.76 -12.87 -9.11
N LEU A 91 8.58 -13.79 -8.16
CA LEU A 91 7.41 -14.67 -8.09
C LEU A 91 6.53 -14.29 -6.90
N ARG A 92 5.22 -14.30 -7.08
CA ARG A 92 4.26 -14.08 -6.00
C ARG A 92 4.24 -15.30 -5.08
N GLU A 93 4.28 -15.06 -3.77
CA GLU A 93 4.11 -16.09 -2.71
C GLU A 93 2.64 -16.45 -2.45
#